data_AF-A0A2M7IIK5-F1
#
_entry.id   AF-A0A2M7IIK5-F1
#
_cell.length_a   1.000
_cell.length_b   1.000
_cell.length_c   1.000
_cell.angle_alpha   90.00
_cell.angle_beta   90.00
_cell.angle_gamma   90.00
#
_symmetry.space_group_name_H-M   'P 1'
#
loop_
_entity.id
_entity.type
_entity.pdbx_description
1 polymer ?
#
loop_
_entity_poly.entity_id
_entity_poly.type
_entity_poly.pdbx_seq_one_letter_code
_entity_poly.pdbx_strand_id
1 'polypeptide(L)'
;ASADVKYDKNSGKITWTIGKLPANTGILYPVKRLVFKIGFTPSSSQVGQMIDLVSESTISGSDTFTGASLQGTARAIRSDLPDDSSIGYDGGKVIQ
;
A
#
# COMPACT_ATOMS: atom_id res chain seq x y z
N ALA A 1 4.68 -0.75 21.80
CA ALA A 1 5.41 -1.71 20.95
C ALA A 1 5.76 -1.01 19.64
N SER A 2 7.02 -1.07 19.21
CA SER A 2 7.41 -0.60 17.87
C SER A 2 6.81 -1.53 16.83
N ALA A 3 6.26 -0.99 15.74
CA ALA A 3 5.78 -1.82 14.64
C ALA A 3 6.99 -2.46 13.92
N ASP A 4 6.92 -3.76 13.63
CA ASP A 4 7.97 -4.45 12.85
C ASP A 4 7.76 -4.17 11.36
N VAL A 5 8.32 -3.05 10.91
CA VAL A 5 8.24 -2.57 9.53
C VAL A 5 9.65 -2.46 8.97
N LYS A 6 9.86 -3.05 7.78
CA LYS A 6 11.13 -3.02 7.06
C LYS A 6 10.93 -2.37 5.70
N TYR A 7 11.90 -1.56 5.28
CA TYR A 7 11.95 -0.95 3.96
C TYR A 7 13.23 -1.37 3.25
N ASP A 8 13.09 -1.95 2.06
CA ASP A 8 14.20 -2.23 1.17
C ASP A 8 14.39 -1.05 0.20
N LYS A 9 15.50 -0.33 0.35
CA LYS A 9 15.81 0.85 -0.46
C LYS A 9 16.10 0.52 -1.92
N ASN A 10 16.49 -0.70 -2.24
CA ASN A 10 16.83 -1.10 -3.61
C ASN A 10 15.57 -1.39 -4.44
N SER A 11 14.58 -2.03 -3.81
CA SER A 11 13.32 -2.42 -4.46
C SER A 11 12.15 -1.47 -4.18
N GLY A 12 12.28 -0.58 -3.20
CA GLY A 12 11.16 0.23 -2.71
C GLY A 12 10.13 -0.56 -1.90
N LYS A 13 10.41 -1.82 -1.55
CA LYS A 13 9.45 -2.72 -0.89
C LYS A 13 9.34 -2.41 0.60
N ILE A 14 8.12 -2.15 1.06
CA ILE A 14 7.76 -2.11 2.48
C ILE A 14 7.21 -3.47 2.90
N THR A 15 7.72 -4.04 4.00
CA THR A 15 7.21 -5.27 4.61
C THR A 15 6.82 -4.99 6.05
N TRP A 16 5.59 -5.31 6.43
CA TRP A 16 5.08 -5.13 7.79
C TRP A 16 4.66 -6.47 8.40
N THR A 17 5.34 -6.87 9.47
CA THR A 17 4.96 -8.03 10.27
C THR A 17 3.92 -7.60 11.30
N ILE A 18 2.63 -7.85 11.02
CA ILE A 18 1.51 -7.49 11.91
C ILE A 18 1.53 -8.31 13.21
N GLY A 19 2.00 -9.56 13.15
CA GLY A 19 2.00 -10.50 14.26
C GLY A 19 0.61 -11.11 14.51
N LYS A 20 0.30 -11.43 15.77
CA LYS A 20 -1.02 -11.95 16.16
C LYS A 20 -2.08 -10.86 15.98
N LEU A 21 -3.08 -11.14 15.16
CA LEU A 21 -4.24 -10.27 14.93
C LEU A 21 -5.47 -10.89 15.61
N PRO A 22 -6.01 -10.29 16.69
CA PRO A 22 -7.22 -10.77 17.33
C PRO A 22 -8.41 -10.79 16.36
N ALA A 23 -9.29 -11.78 16.51
CA ALA A 23 -10.57 -11.79 15.81
C ALA A 23 -11.36 -10.50 16.07
N ASN A 24 -12.13 -10.05 15.08
CA ASN A 24 -12.92 -8.81 15.13
C ASN A 24 -12.09 -7.52 15.29
N THR A 25 -10.78 -7.54 14.99
CA THR A 25 -10.00 -6.30 14.84
C THR A 25 -10.60 -5.46 13.71
N GLY A 26 -10.87 -4.19 13.98
CA GLY A 26 -11.61 -3.25 13.13
C GLY A 26 -13.10 -3.13 13.46
N ILE A 27 -13.65 -4.02 14.29
CA ILE A 27 -15.03 -3.96 14.76
C ILE A 27 -15.05 -3.73 16.28
N LEU A 28 -14.45 -4.65 17.04
CA LEU A 28 -14.37 -4.59 18.51
C LEU A 28 -13.05 -3.98 19.01
N TYR A 29 -11.99 -4.10 18.21
CA TYR A 29 -10.66 -3.56 18.52
C TYR A 29 -10.23 -2.56 17.44
N PRO A 30 -9.35 -1.59 17.74
CA PRO A 30 -8.87 -0.65 16.73
C PRO A 30 -8.16 -1.33 15.56
N VAL A 31 -8.37 -0.80 14.34
CA VAL A 31 -7.65 -1.27 13.15
C VAL A 31 -6.13 -1.11 13.33
N LYS A 32 -5.38 -2.10 12.85
CA LYS A 32 -3.93 -1.96 12.70
C LYS A 32 -3.67 -1.11 11.45
N ARG A 33 -2.83 -0.07 11.57
CA ARG A 33 -2.57 0.88 10.49
C ARG A 33 -1.08 1.14 10.33
N LEU A 34 -0.62 1.15 9.10
CA LEU A 34 0.67 1.68 8.69
C LEU A 34 0.43 2.91 7.81
N VAL A 35 1.13 4.00 8.10
CA VAL A 35 1.06 5.24 7.30
C VAL A 35 2.47 5.65 6.94
N PHE A 36 2.69 5.94 5.66
CA PHE A 36 3.97 6.40 5.13
C PHE A 36 3.73 7.47 4.07
N LYS A 37 4.79 8.22 3.75
CA LYS A 37 4.77 9.23 2.69
C LYS A 37 5.62 8.75 1.53
N ILE A 38 5.22 9.12 0.32
CA ILE A 38 5.92 8.80 -0.91
C ILE A 38 6.47 10.11 -1.47
N GLY A 39 7.75 10.10 -1.83
CA GLY A 39 8.37 11.12 -2.67
C GLY A 39 8.71 10.50 -4.01
N PHE A 40 8.32 11.14 -5.09
CA PHE A 40 8.55 10.66 -6.45
C PHE A 40 9.18 11.78 -7.29
N THR A 41 10.28 11.46 -7.97
CA THR A 41 10.96 12.36 -8.91
C THR A 41 10.75 11.80 -10.31
N PRO A 42 9.90 12.42 -11.15
CA PRO A 42 9.67 11.94 -12.51
C PRO A 42 10.91 12.04 -13.40
N SER A 43 10.98 11.22 -14.44
CA SER A 43 11.97 11.31 -15.52
C SER A 43 11.35 11.87 -16.82
N SER A 44 12.19 12.38 -17.72
CA SER A 44 11.74 12.89 -19.02
C SER A 44 11.01 11.83 -19.87
N SER A 45 11.36 10.56 -19.71
CA SER A 45 10.70 9.44 -20.40
C SER A 45 9.27 9.19 -19.91
N GLN A 46 8.89 9.75 -18.77
CA GLN A 46 7.57 9.54 -18.15
C GLN A 46 6.55 10.61 -18.53
N VAL A 47 6.96 11.67 -19.22
CA VAL A 47 6.07 12.76 -19.64
C VAL A 47 4.86 12.22 -20.41
N GLY A 48 3.67 12.64 -20.00
CA GLY A 48 2.38 12.20 -20.54
C GLY A 48 1.85 10.88 -19.96
N GLN A 49 2.61 10.19 -19.11
CA GLN A 49 2.24 8.90 -18.51
C GLN A 49 1.70 9.08 -17.09
N MET A 50 0.82 8.16 -16.68
CA MET A 50 0.51 7.92 -15.27
C MET A 50 1.51 6.93 -14.69
N ILE A 51 1.94 7.15 -13.45
CA ILE A 51 2.96 6.32 -12.81
C ILE A 51 2.37 5.62 -11.59
N ASP A 52 2.71 4.35 -11.41
CA ASP A 52 2.39 3.60 -10.21
C ASP A 52 3.17 4.18 -9.02
N LEU A 53 2.45 4.72 -8.02
CA LEU A 53 3.03 5.22 -6.77
C LEU A 53 3.15 4.09 -5.74
N VAL A 54 2.15 3.21 -5.71
CA VAL A 54 2.14 1.99 -4.89
C VAL A 54 1.76 0.84 -5.82
N SER A 55 2.63 -0.15 -5.96
CA SER A 55 2.31 -1.37 -6.70
C SER A 55 1.25 -2.21 -5.99
N GLU A 56 0.76 -3.26 -6.64
CA GLU A 56 -0.14 -4.22 -6.00
C GLU A 56 0.42 -4.67 -4.64
N SER A 57 -0.41 -4.58 -3.61
CA SER A 57 -0.03 -4.95 -2.25
C SER A 57 -0.66 -6.28 -1.88
N THR A 58 0.11 -7.14 -1.23
CA THR A 58 -0.36 -8.45 -0.76
C THR A 58 -0.34 -8.50 0.76
N ILE A 59 -1.37 -9.09 1.34
CA ILE A 59 -1.41 -9.49 2.74
C ILE A 59 -1.62 -11.00 2.83
N SER A 60 -0.96 -11.64 3.80
CA SER A 60 -1.11 -13.06 4.07
C SER A 60 -1.15 -13.32 5.56
N GLY A 61 -1.85 -14.37 5.96
CA GLY A 61 -1.94 -14.79 7.36
C GLY A 61 -2.38 -16.23 7.51
N SER A 62 -2.25 -16.75 8.72
CA SER A 62 -2.74 -18.08 9.10
C SER A 62 -3.82 -17.91 10.16
N ASP A 63 -4.98 -18.52 9.92
CA ASP A 63 -6.04 -18.61 10.92
C ASP A 63 -5.69 -19.71 11.91
N THR A 64 -5.41 -19.33 13.16
CA THR A 64 -5.01 -20.27 14.21
C THR A 64 -6.15 -21.15 14.72
N PHE A 65 -7.41 -20.85 14.41
CA PHE A 65 -8.56 -21.66 14.80
C PHE A 65 -8.85 -22.76 13.78
N THR A 66 -8.90 -22.41 12.49
CA THR A 66 -9.21 -23.36 11.41
C THR A 66 -7.98 -24.00 10.77
N GLY A 67 -6.80 -23.40 10.95
CA GLY A 67 -5.57 -23.78 10.24
C GLY A 67 -5.48 -23.26 8.80
N ALA A 68 -6.48 -22.51 8.32
CA ALA A 68 -6.51 -22.01 6.95
C ALA A 68 -5.41 -20.97 6.68
N SER A 69 -4.85 -20.99 5.47
CA SER A 69 -4.01 -19.90 4.96
C SER A 69 -4.89 -18.87 4.25
N LEU A 70 -4.74 -17.61 4.62
CA LEU A 70 -5.50 -16.49 4.08
C LEU A 70 -4.56 -15.61 3.25
N GLN A 71 -5.05 -15.14 2.12
CA GLN A 71 -4.35 -14.17 1.28
C GLN A 71 -5.35 -13.14 0.76
N GLY A 72 -4.91 -11.89 0.67
CA GLY A 72 -5.65 -10.80 0.07
C GLY A 72 -4.73 -9.89 -0.72
N THR A 73 -5.28 -9.21 -1.71
CA THR A 73 -4.55 -8.22 -2.52
C THR A 73 -5.29 -6.90 -2.56
N ALA A 74 -4.55 -5.82 -2.74
CA ALA A 74 -5.05 -4.48 -3.01
C ALA A 74 -4.40 -3.96 -4.28
N ARG A 75 -5.20 -3.34 -5.16
CA ARG A 75 -4.75 -2.84 -6.47
C ARG A 75 -3.70 -1.74 -6.30
N ALA A 76 -2.89 -1.56 -7.33
CA ALA A 76 -1.94 -0.47 -7.41
C ALA A 76 -2.64 0.90 -7.33
N ILE A 77 -1.95 1.87 -6.71
CA ILE A 77 -2.34 3.28 -6.66
C ILE A 77 -1.41 4.04 -7.60
N ARG A 78 -1.98 4.75 -8.57
CA ARG A 78 -1.20 5.54 -9.52
C ARG A 78 -1.29 7.02 -9.20
N SER A 79 -0.54 7.82 -9.95
CA SER A 79 -0.47 9.27 -9.81
C SER A 79 -1.79 10.00 -10.12
N ASP A 80 -2.81 9.33 -10.67
CA ASP A 80 -4.17 9.84 -10.80
C ASP A 80 -4.98 9.82 -9.50
N LEU A 81 -4.44 9.21 -8.43
CA LEU A 81 -5.00 9.22 -7.07
C LEU A 81 -6.53 9.06 -7.07
N PRO A 82 -7.08 7.90 -7.48
CA PRO A 82 -8.50 7.73 -7.75
C PRO A 82 -9.42 7.98 -6.54
N ASP A 83 -8.87 7.91 -5.33
CA ASP A 83 -9.58 8.18 -4.07
C ASP A 83 -9.51 9.67 -3.65
N ASP A 84 -8.81 10.50 -4.42
CA ASP A 84 -8.69 11.94 -4.22
C ASP A 84 -9.52 12.69 -5.29
N SER A 85 -10.72 13.13 -4.89
CA SER A 85 -11.63 13.87 -5.78
C SER A 85 -11.08 15.21 -6.29
N SER A 86 -9.98 15.73 -5.71
CA SER A 86 -9.34 16.95 -6.20
C SER A 86 -8.49 16.72 -7.44
N ILE A 87 -8.17 15.46 -7.76
CA ILE A 87 -7.36 15.06 -8.91
C ILE A 87 -8.27 14.49 -9.98
N GLY A 88 -8.40 15.21 -11.10
CA GLY A 88 -9.02 14.67 -12.31
C GLY A 88 -8.11 13.63 -12.97
N TYR A 89 -8.66 12.79 -13.85
CA TYR A 89 -7.88 11.77 -14.57
C TYR A 89 -6.62 12.34 -15.25
N ASP A 90 -6.73 13.47 -15.96
CA ASP A 90 -5.56 14.09 -16.61
C ASP A 90 -4.59 14.75 -15.62
N GLY A 91 -5.04 15.06 -14.39
CA GLY A 91 -4.20 15.61 -13.32
C GLY A 91 -3.16 14.63 -12.80
N GLY A 92 -3.31 13.33 -13.11
CA GLY A 92 -2.34 12.30 -12.75
C GLY A 92 -1.20 12.09 -13.74
N LYS A 93 -1.19 12.78 -14.89
CA LYS A 93 -0.14 12.60 -15.90
C LYS A 93 1.10 13.44 -15.55
N VAL A 94 2.28 12.87 -15.74
CA VAL A 94 3.55 13.60 -15.59
C VAL A 94 3.65 14.69 -16.65
N ILE A 95 3.99 15.90 -16.23
CA ILE A 95 4.24 17.07 -17.09
C ILE A 95 5.71 17.47 -17.01
N GLN A 96 6.20 18.11 -18.07
CA GLN A 96 7.58 18.60 -18.20
C GLN A 96 7.80 19.89 -17.41
#